data_AF-A0A9D1EXN2-F1
#
_entry.id   AF-A0A9D1EXN2-F1
#
_cell.length_a   1.000
_cell.length_b   1.000
_cell.length_c   1.000
_cell.angle_alpha   90.00
_cell.angle_beta   90.00
_cell.angle_gamma   90.00
#
_symmetry.space_group_name_H-M   'P 1'
#
loop_
_entity.id
_entity.type
_entity.pdbx_description
1 polymer ?
#
loop_
_entity_poly.entity_id
_entity_poly.type
_entity_poly.pdbx_seq_one_letter_code
_entity_poly.pdbx_strand_id
1 'polypeptide(L)' 'MKDERNKRFAKNLKAERYRKGVTQAQLAELVDVSESTVSLLERGLQTPSIFLVYDIANVLEIDINELLKNIQ' A
#
# COMPACT_ATOMS: atom_id res chain seq x y z
N MET A 1 -4.54 -7.13 16.81
CA MET A 1 -3.87 -5.85 17.15
C MET A 1 -2.89 -5.37 16.07
N LYS A 2 -1.95 -6.17 15.56
CA LYS A 2 -1.18 -5.82 14.33
C LYS A 2 -1.92 -6.23 13.05
N ASP A 3 -2.57 -7.39 13.05
CA ASP A 3 -3.27 -7.93 11.88
C ASP A 3 -4.40 -7.03 11.38
N GLU A 4 -5.19 -6.41 12.28
CA GLU A 4 -6.27 -5.51 11.87
C GLU A 4 -5.76 -4.21 11.23
N ARG A 5 -4.67 -3.65 11.75
CA ARG A 5 -4.03 -2.46 11.16
C ARG A 5 -3.49 -2.77 9.77
N ASN A 6 -2.82 -3.91 9.60
CA ASN A 6 -2.33 -4.35 8.29
C ASN A 6 -3.48 -4.65 7.32
N LYS A 7 -4.58 -5.27 7.77
CA LYS A 7 -5.76 -5.50 6.94
C LYS A 7 -6.41 -4.19 6.47
N ARG A 8 -6.45 -3.16 7.32
CA ARG A 8 -6.97 -1.83 6.95
C ARG A 8 -6.07 -1.16 5.93
N PHE A 9 -4.77 -1.10 6.19
CA PHE A 9 -3.79 -0.59 5.23
C PHE A 9 -3.87 -1.32 3.88
N ALA A 10 -3.91 -2.65 3.90
CA ALA A 10 -4.01 -3.50 2.72
C ALA A 10 -5.22 -3.16 1.84
N LYS A 11 -6.39 -2.95 2.47
CA LYS A 11 -7.62 -2.56 1.78
C LYS A 11 -7.49 -1.16 1.15
N ASN A 12 -6.93 -0.20 1.88
CA ASN A 12 -6.74 1.15 1.38
C ASN A 12 -5.76 1.16 0.20
N LEU A 13 -4.59 0.53 0.35
CA LEU A 13 -3.57 0.38 -0.70
C LEU A 13 -4.17 -0.21 -1.97
N LYS A 14 -4.86 -1.34 -1.85
CA LYS A 14 -5.47 -2.02 -2.99
C LYS A 14 -6.51 -1.14 -3.68
N ALA A 15 -7.34 -0.43 -2.91
CA ALA A 15 -8.35 0.47 -3.45
C ALA A 15 -7.71 1.64 -4.23
N GLU A 16 -6.72 2.32 -3.66
CA GLU A 16 -6.06 3.44 -4.32
C GLU A 16 -5.25 3.00 -5.54
N ARG A 17 -4.59 1.84 -5.48
CA ARG A 17 -3.89 1.25 -6.63
C ARG A 17 -4.86 1.03 -7.81
N TYR A 18 -6.05 0.48 -7.54
CA TYR A 18 -7.07 0.32 -8.57
C TYR A 18 -7.61 1.65 -9.10
N ARG A 19 -7.80 2.67 -8.24
CA ARG A 19 -8.22 4.01 -8.68
C ARG A 19 -7.18 4.66 -9.59
N LYS A 20 -5.89 4.47 -9.32
CA LYS A 20 -4.79 4.94 -10.17
C LYS A 20 -4.65 4.14 -11.47
N GLY A 21 -5.22 2.93 -11.52
CA GLY A 21 -5.22 2.08 -12.71
C GLY A 21 -3.92 1.31 -12.94
N VAL A 22 -3.10 1.12 -11.91
CA VAL A 22 -1.80 0.42 -12.03
C VAL A 22 -1.87 -1.01 -11.49
N THR A 23 -1.10 -1.93 -12.06
CA THR A 23 -0.97 -3.32 -11.58
C THR A 23 -0.06 -3.42 -10.35
N GLN A 24 -0.04 -4.58 -9.68
CA GLN A 24 0.89 -4.81 -8.57
C GLN A 24 2.35 -4.73 -9.03
N ALA A 25 2.68 -5.32 -10.18
CA ALA A 25 3.99 -5.20 -10.82
C ALA A 25 4.39 -3.75 -11.11
N GLN A 26 3.47 -2.96 -11.68
CA GLN A 26 3.73 -1.55 -11.96
C GLN A 26 3.94 -0.73 -10.68
N LEU A 27 3.12 -0.93 -9.65
CA LEU A 27 3.33 -0.27 -8.37
C LEU A 27 4.68 -0.66 -7.75
N ALA A 28 5.06 -1.94 -7.85
CA ALA A 28 6.31 -2.44 -7.32
C ALA A 28 7.53 -1.79 -7.99
N GLU A 29 7.49 -1.66 -9.32
CA GLU A 29 8.52 -0.94 -10.09
C GLU A 29 8.61 0.54 -9.69
N LEU A 30 7.46 1.21 -9.52
CA LEU A 30 7.42 2.64 -9.16
C LEU A 30 8.00 2.95 -7.77
N VAL A 31 7.97 1.99 -6.84
CA VAL A 31 8.48 2.17 -5.46
C VAL A 31 9.70 1.31 -5.15
N ASP A 32 10.36 0.76 -6.18
CA ASP A 32 11.58 -0.04 -6.10
C ASP A 32 11.49 -1.22 -5.11
N VAL A 33 10.44 -2.03 -5.26
CA VAL A 33 10.25 -3.28 -4.49
C VAL A 33 9.88 -4.43 -5.40
N SER A 34 9.86 -5.66 -4.86
CA SER A 34 9.36 -6.81 -5.61
C SER A 34 7.83 -6.80 -5.73
N GLU A 35 7.29 -7.35 -6.82
CA GLU A 35 5.83 -7.57 -6.94
C GLU A 35 5.27 -8.40 -5.77
N SER A 36 6.03 -9.39 -5.31
CA SER A 36 5.72 -10.18 -4.12
C SER A 36 5.54 -9.33 -2.86
N THR A 37 6.35 -8.26 -2.71
CA THR A 37 6.21 -7.29 -1.61
C THR A 37 4.85 -6.60 -1.67
N VAL A 38 4.47 -6.06 -2.84
CA VAL A 38 3.15 -5.43 -3.02
C VAL A 38 2.03 -6.43 -2.75
N SER A 39 2.14 -7.67 -3.23
CA SER A 39 1.17 -8.74 -2.97
C SER A 39 1.04 -9.09 -1.48
N LEU A 40 2.14 -9.12 -0.72
CA LEU A 40 2.10 -9.34 0.73
C LEU A 40 1.45 -8.17 1.47
N LEU A 41 1.74 -6.93 1.04
CA LEU A 41 1.12 -5.71 1.59
C LEU A 41 -0.40 -5.70 1.35
N GLU A 42 -0.85 -5.96 0.12
CA GLU A 42 -2.29 -5.98 -0.23
C GLU A 42 -3.07 -7.15 0.39
N ARG A 43 -2.38 -8.16 0.91
CA ARG A 43 -2.97 -9.24 1.72
C ARG A 43 -2.90 -8.97 3.23
N GLY A 44 -2.24 -7.89 3.65
CA GLY A 44 -2.02 -7.56 5.06
C GLY A 44 -1.06 -8.51 5.77
N LEU A 45 -0.25 -9.27 5.02
CA LEU A 45 0.70 -10.25 5.55
C LEU A 45 2.07 -9.64 5.87
N GLN A 46 2.31 -8.41 5.40
CA GLN A 46 3.53 -7.66 5.69
C GLN A 46 3.16 -6.25 6.18
N THR A 47 3.95 -5.75 7.13
CA THR A 47 3.85 -4.36 7.60
C THR A 47 4.80 -3.51 6.75
N PRO A 48 4.33 -2.43 6.09
CA PRO A 48 5.22 -1.54 5.35
C PRO A 48 6.08 -0.71 6.32
N SER A 49 7.25 -0.27 5.86
CA SER A 49 7.98 0.81 6.53
C SER A 49 7.30 2.15 6.27
N ILE A 50 7.53 3.15 7.13
CA ILE A 50 6.95 4.49 6.92
C ILE A 50 7.41 5.14 5.60
N PHE A 51 8.66 4.89 5.18
CA PHE A 51 9.18 5.38 3.90
C PHE A 51 8.45 4.74 2.72
N LEU A 52 8.21 3.42 2.76
CA LEU A 52 7.45 2.75 1.71
C LEU A 52 6.00 3.27 1.62
N VAL A 53 5.36 3.57 2.76
CA VAL A 53 4.03 4.19 2.76
C VAL A 53 4.06 5.57 2.10
N TYR A 54 5.08 6.38 2.39
CA TYR A 54 5.27 7.70 1.78
C TYR A 54 5.50 7.60 0.26
N ASP A 55 6.38 6.69 -0.18
CA ASP A 55 6.69 6.49 -1.59
C ASP A 55 5.45 6.02 -2.37
N ILE A 56 4.70 5.08 -1.81
CA ILE A 56 3.41 4.63 -2.36
C ILE A 56 2.43 5.80 -2.50
N ALA A 57 2.30 6.65 -1.48
CA ALA A 57 1.39 7.79 -1.53
C ALA A 57 1.78 8.77 -2.66
N ASN A 58 3.08 9.04 -2.82
CA ASN A 58 3.59 9.92 -3.88
C ASN A 58 3.32 9.36 -5.29
N VAL A 59 3.64 8.09 -5.55
CA VAL A 59 3.45 7.52 -6.90
C VAL A 59 1.99 7.30 -7.26
N LEU A 60 1.13 7.10 -6.26
CA LEU A 60 -0.32 7.07 -6.44
C LEU A 60 -0.94 8.47 -6.51
N GLU A 61 -0.17 9.53 -6.23
CA GLU A 61 -0.60 10.94 -6.20
C GLU A 61 -1.77 11.17 -5.22
N ILE A 62 -1.65 10.61 -4.02
CA ILE A 62 -2.65 10.73 -2.95
C ILE A 62 -2.02 11.29 -1.68
N ASP A 63 -2.86 11.82 -0.80
CA ASP A 63 -2.45 12.11 0.57
C ASP A 63 -2.16 10.79 1.32
N ILE A 64 -1.08 10.74 2.09
CA ILE A 64 -0.68 9.58 2.88
C ILE A 64 -1.80 9.12 3.86
N ASN A 65 -2.66 10.03 4.29
CA ASN A 65 -3.80 9.74 5.15
C ASN A 65 -4.83 8.83 4.48
N GLU A 66 -4.94 8.79 3.15
CA GLU A 66 -5.84 7.84 2.48
C GLU A 66 -5.35 6.39 2.67
N LEU A 67 -4.03 6.16 2.71
CA LEU A 67 -3.47 4.84 3.05
C LEU A 67 -3.67 4.49 4.52
N LEU A 68 -3.64 5.49 5.42
CA LEU A 68 -3.73 5.32 6.87
C LEU A 68 -5.15 5.41 7.43
N LYS A 69 -6.14 5.66 6.58
CA LYS A 69 -7.53 5.88 6.96
C LYS A 69 -8.10 4.70 7.76
N ASN A 70 -8.72 5.01 8.90
CA ASN A 70 -9.38 4.03 9.79
C ASN A 70 -8.44 2.93 10.32
N ILE A 71 -7.13 3.22 10.45
CA ILE A 71 -6.20 2.39 11.19
C ILE A 71 -6.27 2.80 12.67
N GLN A 72 -6.63 1.86 13.56
CA GLN A 72 -6.69 2.03 15.02
C GLN A 72 -5.85 0.94 15.70
#